data_AF-A0A7S2DRL0-F1
#
_entry.id   AF-A0A7S2DRL0-F1
#
_cell.length_a   1.000
_cell.length_b   1.000
_cell.length_c   1.000
_cell.angle_alpha   90.00
_cell.angle_beta   90.00
_cell.angle_gamma   90.00
#
_symmetry.space_group_name_H-M   'P 1'
#
loop_
_entity.id
_entity.type
_entity.pdbx_description
1 polymer ?
#
loop_
_entity_poly.entity_id
_entity_poly.type
_entity_poly.pdbx_seq_one_letter_code
_entity_poly.pdbx_strand_id
1 'polypeptide(L)'
;FDMEPHERALAGLFLAFQSPPAINGVSNLDFLRASYNSKMKSQGKPELDVIEFYGLVTQKLEELKVNPDFLNRNVNEGFSGGERKRNEMLQMSVLEPKLAILDEIDSGLDIDALKDVADAIAR
;
A
#
# COMPACT_ATOMS: atom_id res chain seq x y z
N PHE A 1 -11.08 -8.12 22.41
CA PHE A 1 -9.96 -8.24 21.47
C PHE A 1 -8.81 -7.47 22.09
N ASP A 2 -7.67 -8.10 22.35
CA ASP A 2 -6.61 -7.48 23.18
C ASP A 2 -5.68 -6.53 22.42
N MET A 3 -5.68 -6.57 21.08
CA MET A 3 -4.91 -5.66 20.23
C MET A 3 -5.82 -4.68 19.47
N GLU A 4 -5.46 -3.41 19.49
CA GLU A 4 -6.02 -2.34 18.66
C GLU A 4 -5.64 -2.52 17.17
N PRO A 5 -6.38 -1.94 16.21
CA PRO A 5 -6.12 -2.13 14.78
C PRO A 5 -4.69 -1.78 14.35
N HIS A 6 -4.12 -0.69 14.87
CA HIS A 6 -2.76 -0.28 14.55
C HIS A 6 -1.70 -1.26 15.09
N GLU A 7 -1.93 -1.87 16.25
CA GLU A 7 -1.03 -2.88 16.82
C GLU A 7 -1.01 -4.15 15.96
N ARG A 8 -2.17 -4.54 15.41
CA ARG A 8 -2.26 -5.67 14.46
C ARG A 8 -1.52 -5.37 13.17
N ALA A 9 -1.63 -4.14 12.67
CA ALA A 9 -0.90 -3.69 11.49
C ALA A 9 0.62 -3.77 11.70
N LEU A 10 1.11 -3.28 12.85
CA LEU A 10 2.52 -3.36 13.22
C LEU A 10 3.01 -4.81 13.44
N ALA A 11 2.14 -5.70 13.90
CA ALA A 11 2.43 -7.14 14.01
C ALA A 11 2.54 -7.86 12.65
N GLY A 12 2.09 -7.21 11.56
CA GLY A 12 2.21 -7.68 10.19
C GLY A 12 0.89 -8.07 9.51
N LEU A 13 -0.25 -7.65 10.06
CA LEU A 13 -1.55 -7.82 9.39
C LEU A 13 -1.82 -6.64 8.43
N PHE A 14 -2.15 -6.94 7.18
CA PHE A 14 -2.64 -5.96 6.22
C PHE A 14 -4.08 -6.28 5.83
N LEU A 15 -4.89 -5.24 5.66
CA LEU A 15 -6.27 -5.35 5.20
C LEU A 15 -6.46 -4.42 4.00
N ALA A 16 -6.73 -5.00 2.83
CA ALA A 16 -7.27 -4.26 1.71
C ALA A 16 -8.79 -4.20 1.85
N PHE A 17 -9.36 -3.01 1.72
CA PHE A 17 -10.78 -2.76 1.90
C PHE A 17 -11.54 -2.94 0.59
N GLN A 18 -12.83 -3.30 0.70
CA GLN A 18 -13.76 -3.22 -0.43
C GLN A 18 -13.88 -1.77 -0.94
N SER A 19 -13.92 -0.79 -0.03
CA SER A 19 -13.99 0.65 -0.33
C SER A 19 -12.96 1.42 0.50
N PRO A 20 -11.70 1.52 0.03
CA PRO A 20 -10.67 2.24 0.78
C PRO A 20 -11.00 3.74 0.86
N PRO A 21 -10.80 4.38 2.02
CA PRO A 21 -11.14 5.78 2.22
C PRO A 21 -10.25 6.71 1.40
N ALA A 22 -10.79 7.85 0.99
CA ALA A 22 -10.01 8.94 0.41
C ALA A 22 -9.54 9.91 1.50
N ILE A 23 -8.31 10.39 1.40
CA ILE A 23 -7.70 11.33 2.35
C ILE A 23 -7.19 12.55 1.58
N ASN A 24 -7.97 13.63 1.62
CA ASN A 24 -7.64 14.86 0.92
C ASN A 24 -6.48 15.59 1.62
N GLY A 25 -5.56 16.12 0.82
CA GLY A 25 -4.39 16.85 1.33
C GLY A 25 -3.24 15.97 1.84
N VAL A 26 -3.34 14.64 1.70
CA VAL A 26 -2.28 13.71 2.04
C VAL A 26 -1.86 12.96 0.79
N SER A 27 -0.63 13.20 0.32
CA SER A 27 -0.06 12.51 -0.84
C SER A 27 0.16 11.02 -0.55
N ASN A 28 0.13 10.17 -1.58
CA ASN A 28 0.49 8.76 -1.43
C ASN A 28 1.94 8.62 -0.93
N LEU A 29 2.87 9.46 -1.38
CA LEU A 29 4.25 9.45 -0.91
C LEU A 29 4.35 9.63 0.60
N ASP A 30 3.70 10.66 1.13
CA ASP A 30 3.75 10.96 2.57
C ASP A 30 3.03 9.89 3.40
N PHE A 31 1.88 9.42 2.93
CA PHE A 31 1.12 8.36 3.59
C PHE A 31 1.92 7.05 3.68
N LEU A 32 2.51 6.62 2.56
CA LEU A 32 3.30 5.40 2.49
C LEU A 32 4.57 5.51 3.34
N ARG A 33 5.27 6.64 3.29
CA ARG A 33 6.48 6.88 4.10
C ARG A 33 6.16 6.86 5.60
N ALA A 34 5.09 7.55 6.02
CA ALA A 34 4.68 7.56 7.42
C ALA A 34 4.29 6.16 7.91
N SER A 35 3.58 5.39 7.08
CA SER A 35 3.19 4.01 7.39
C SER A 35 4.41 3.08 7.49
N TYR A 36 5.35 3.19 6.54
CA TYR A 36 6.59 2.42 6.53
C TYR A 36 7.48 2.74 7.74
N ASN A 37 7.70 4.03 8.05
CA ASN A 37 8.51 4.43 9.19
C ASN A 37 7.87 4.03 10.52
N SER A 38 6.53 4.05 10.63
CA SER A 38 5.83 3.52 11.80
C SER A 38 6.11 2.03 12.02
N LYS A 39 6.12 1.24 10.94
CA LYS A 39 6.54 -0.18 10.97
C LYS A 39 8.01 -0.30 11.39
N MET A 40 8.94 0.45 10.78
CA MET A 40 10.37 0.38 11.12
C MET A 40 10.64 0.71 12.58
N LYS A 41 10.02 1.79 13.08
CA LYS A 41 10.12 2.21 14.48
C LYS A 41 9.64 1.13 15.45
N SER A 42 8.52 0.46 15.15
CA SER A 42 8.02 -0.65 15.97
C SER A 42 8.98 -1.85 16.03
N GLN A 43 9.84 -1.99 15.02
CA GLN A 43 10.86 -3.05 14.93
C GLN A 43 12.24 -2.61 15.45
N GLY A 44 12.38 -1.37 15.95
CA GLY A 44 13.66 -0.81 16.39
C GLY A 44 14.65 -0.56 15.23
N LYS A 45 14.14 -0.40 14.00
CA LYS A 45 14.93 -0.13 12.78
C LYS A 45 14.96 1.37 12.47
N PRO A 46 16.00 1.86 11.75
CA PRO A 46 16.06 3.24 11.33
C PRO A 46 14.90 3.61 10.40
N GLU A 47 14.43 4.84 10.53
CA GLU A 47 13.46 5.45 9.62
C GLU A 47 14.17 5.89 8.33
N LEU A 48 13.44 5.91 7.22
CA LEU A 48 13.93 6.46 5.96
C LEU A 48 13.52 7.93 5.83
N ASP A 49 14.43 8.75 5.33
CA ASP A 49 14.11 10.12 4.92
C ASP A 49 13.31 10.14 3.61
N VAL A 50 12.98 11.34 3.10
CA VAL A 50 12.20 11.49 1.85
C VAL A 50 12.90 10.83 0.66
N ILE A 51 14.22 11.04 0.52
CA ILE A 51 15.00 10.65 -0.64
C ILE A 51 15.21 9.13 -0.62
N GLU A 52 15.57 8.58 0.53
CA GLU A 52 15.73 7.14 0.74
C GLU A 52 14.42 6.40 0.48
N PHE A 53 13.31 6.91 1.02
CA PHE A 53 12.00 6.33 0.80
C PHE A 53 11.56 6.43 -0.67
N TYR A 54 11.86 7.56 -1.33
CA TYR A 54 11.57 7.74 -2.75
C TYR A 54 12.28 6.68 -3.61
N GLY A 55 13.54 6.36 -3.28
CA GLY A 55 14.27 5.26 -3.92
C GLY A 55 13.58 3.91 -3.76
N LEU A 56 13.16 3.57 -2.54
CA LEU A 56 12.45 2.32 -2.24
C LEU A 56 11.10 2.22 -2.98
N VAL A 57 10.27 3.25 -2.88
CA VAL A 57 8.92 3.21 -3.46
C VAL A 57 8.95 3.20 -4.99
N THR A 58 9.95 3.83 -5.61
CA THR A 58 10.13 3.81 -7.07
C THR A 58 10.40 2.38 -7.58
N GLN A 59 11.20 1.58 -6.86
CA GLN A 59 11.41 0.18 -7.20
C GLN A 59 10.10 -0.62 -7.15
N LYS A 60 9.28 -0.42 -6.10
CA LYS A 60 7.98 -1.09 -5.98
C LYS A 60 6.99 -0.67 -7.08
N LEU A 61 7.03 0.60 -7.50
CA LEU A 61 6.21 1.09 -8.62
C LEU A 61 6.59 0.43 -9.95
N GLU A 62 7.89 0.25 -10.21
CA GLU A 62 8.38 -0.45 -11.41
C GLU A 62 7.94 -1.91 -11.44
N GLU A 63 8.05 -2.61 -10.30
CA GLU A 63 7.58 -4.00 -10.14
C GLU A 63 6.08 -4.15 -10.44
N LEU A 64 5.28 -3.17 -9.98
CA LEU A 64 3.82 -3.14 -10.15
C LEU A 64 3.37 -2.45 -11.44
N LYS A 65 4.30 -1.96 -12.28
CA LYS A 65 4.02 -1.18 -13.50
C LYS A 65 3.06 0.00 -13.27
N VAL A 66 3.21 0.70 -12.16
CA VAL A 66 2.40 1.88 -11.80
C VAL A 66 3.17 3.16 -12.15
N ASN A 67 2.49 4.14 -12.76
CA ASN A 67 3.10 5.43 -13.09
C ASN A 67 3.56 6.17 -11.80
N PRO A 68 4.80 6.65 -11.69
CA PRO A 68 5.28 7.46 -10.56
C PRO A 68 4.44 8.70 -10.19
N ASP A 69 3.70 9.29 -11.14
CA ASP A 69 2.79 10.42 -10.87
C ASP A 69 1.76 10.10 -9.77
N PHE A 70 1.48 8.82 -9.53
CA PHE A 70 0.60 8.34 -8.47
C PHE A 70 1.03 8.80 -7.07
N LEU A 71 2.35 8.94 -6.84
CA LEU A 71 2.91 9.34 -5.55
C LEU A 71 2.51 10.76 -5.13
N ASN A 72 2.35 11.65 -6.12
CA ASN A 72 2.00 13.06 -5.90
C ASN A 72 0.50 13.28 -5.71
N ARG A 73 -0.34 12.28 -6.01
CA ARG A 73 -1.79 12.36 -5.85
C ARG A 73 -2.18 12.11 -4.41
N ASN A 74 -3.30 12.70 -3.99
CA ASN A 74 -3.87 12.45 -2.69
C ASN A 74 -4.40 11.01 -2.58
N VAL A 75 -4.34 10.43 -1.38
CA VAL A 75 -4.74 9.03 -1.14
C VAL A 75 -6.18 8.82 -1.58
N ASN A 76 -6.35 7.99 -2.62
CA ASN A 76 -7.63 7.57 -3.23
C ASN A 76 -8.56 8.69 -3.72
N GLU A 77 -8.14 9.96 -3.70
CA GLU A 77 -8.96 11.08 -4.15
C GLU A 77 -9.09 11.09 -5.68
N GLY A 78 -10.34 11.02 -6.16
CA GLY A 78 -10.63 10.97 -7.60
C GLY A 78 -10.14 9.69 -8.30
N PHE A 79 -9.78 8.64 -7.55
CA PHE A 79 -9.35 7.37 -8.12
C PHE A 79 -10.56 6.55 -8.56
N SER A 80 -10.47 5.98 -9.76
CA SER A 80 -11.33 4.87 -10.22
C SER A 80 -11.15 3.62 -9.35
N GLY A 81 -12.05 2.65 -9.46
CA GLY A 81 -11.95 1.38 -8.71
C GLY A 81 -10.61 0.67 -8.93
N GLY A 82 -10.18 0.55 -10.19
CA GLY A 82 -8.88 -0.07 -10.53
C GLY A 82 -7.68 0.72 -10.02
N GLU A 83 -7.74 2.05 -9.97
CA GLU A 83 -6.69 2.88 -9.38
C GLU A 83 -6.61 2.70 -7.86
N ARG A 84 -7.74 2.59 -7.16
CA ARG A 84 -7.75 2.29 -5.71
C ARG A 84 -7.10 0.95 -5.43
N LYS A 85 -7.42 -0.09 -6.22
CA LYS A 85 -6.80 -1.41 -6.07
C LYS A 85 -5.30 -1.37 -6.34
N ARG A 86 -4.83 -0.69 -7.39
CA ARG A 86 -3.38 -0.48 -7.60
C ARG A 86 -2.72 0.25 -6.43
N ASN A 87 -3.41 1.21 -5.80
CA ASN A 87 -2.90 1.89 -4.61
C ASN A 87 -2.77 0.95 -3.41
N GLU A 88 -3.76 0.08 -3.19
CA GLU A 88 -3.70 -0.94 -2.13
C GLU A 88 -2.58 -1.95 -2.38
N MET A 89 -2.34 -2.34 -3.64
CA MET A 89 -1.21 -3.20 -4.01
C MET A 89 0.14 -2.54 -3.74
N LEU A 90 0.27 -1.25 -4.06
CA LEU A 90 1.46 -0.48 -3.72
C LEU A 90 1.68 -0.41 -2.21
N GLN A 91 0.62 -0.16 -1.42
CA GLN A 91 0.70 -0.19 0.04
C GLN A 91 1.16 -1.55 0.55
N MET A 92 0.57 -2.64 0.05
CA MET A 92 0.95 -3.99 0.44
C MET A 92 2.41 -4.31 0.09
N SER A 93 2.86 -3.91 -1.11
CA SER A 93 4.24 -4.13 -1.57
C SER A 93 5.26 -3.32 -0.78
N VAL A 94 4.93 -2.08 -0.38
CA VAL A 94 5.78 -1.25 0.49
C VAL A 94 5.79 -1.75 1.93
N LEU A 95 4.64 -2.18 2.44
CA LEU A 95 4.49 -2.58 3.84
C LEU A 95 4.87 -4.02 4.11
N GLU A 96 5.07 -4.86 3.09
CA GLU A 96 5.51 -6.26 3.20
C GLU A 96 4.91 -6.98 4.42
N PRO A 97 3.57 -7.14 4.46
CA PRO A 97 2.89 -7.75 5.59
C PRO A 97 3.14 -9.26 5.66
N LYS A 98 2.99 -9.83 6.85
CA LYS A 98 3.06 -11.28 7.07
C LYS A 98 1.78 -12.00 6.65
N LEU A 99 0.65 -11.30 6.78
CA LEU A 99 -0.67 -11.78 6.41
C LEU A 99 -1.44 -10.62 5.79
N ALA A 100 -1.92 -10.82 4.57
CA ALA A 100 -2.82 -9.89 3.90
C ALA A 100 -4.23 -10.50 3.80
N ILE A 101 -5.23 -9.76 4.23
CA ILE A 101 -6.64 -10.07 4.00
C ILE A 101 -7.13 -9.11 2.93
N LEU A 102 -7.64 -9.66 1.83
CA LEU A 102 -8.10 -8.90 0.68
C LEU A 102 -9.62 -9.05 0.61
N ASP A 103 -10.34 -8.03 1.06
CA ASP A 103 -11.80 -8.05 1.08
C ASP A 103 -12.36 -7.76 -0.32
N GLU A 104 -13.19 -8.68 -0.84
CA GLU A 104 -13.81 -8.64 -2.18
C GLU A 104 -12.86 -8.23 -3.33
N ILE A 105 -11.79 -9.00 -3.54
CA ILE A 105 -10.84 -8.74 -4.63
C ILE A 105 -11.42 -8.99 -6.03
N ASP A 106 -12.54 -9.70 -6.12
CA ASP A 106 -13.26 -10.03 -7.36
C ASP A 106 -14.23 -8.92 -7.81
N SER A 107 -14.52 -7.92 -6.96
CA SER A 107 -15.41 -6.83 -7.30
C SER A 107 -14.70 -5.72 -8.09
N GLY A 108 -14.92 -5.70 -9.42
CA GLY A 108 -14.49 -4.59 -10.28
C GLY A 108 -13.05 -4.65 -10.81
N LEU A 109 -12.36 -5.77 -10.67
CA LEU A 109 -11.07 -6.03 -11.33
C LEU A 109 -11.29 -6.88 -12.59
N ASP A 110 -10.72 -6.42 -13.71
CA ASP A 110 -10.56 -7.26 -14.90
C ASP A 110 -9.60 -8.43 -14.59
N ILE A 111 -9.79 -9.57 -15.25
CA ILE A 111 -9.02 -10.81 -15.04
C ILE A 111 -7.51 -10.56 -15.12
N ASP A 112 -7.09 -9.63 -15.99
CA ASP A 112 -5.68 -9.27 -16.16
C ASP A 112 -5.11 -8.49 -14.97
N ALA A 113 -5.92 -7.64 -14.33
CA ALA A 113 -5.51 -6.94 -13.12
C ALA A 113 -5.41 -7.89 -11.92
N LEU A 114 -6.26 -8.92 -11.85
CA LEU A 114 -6.13 -10.02 -10.87
C LEU A 114 -4.84 -10.84 -11.07
N LYS A 115 -4.41 -11.04 -12.32
CA LYS A 115 -3.13 -11.72 -12.61
C LYS A 115 -1.94 -10.87 -12.18
N ASP A 116 -1.92 -9.58 -12.50
CA ASP A 116 -0.84 -8.68 -12.05
C ASP A 116 -0.75 -8.65 -10.51
N VAL A 117 -1.90 -8.69 -9.83
CA VAL A 117 -1.99 -8.81 -8.37
C VAL A 117 -1.41 -10.12 -7.87
N ALA A 118 -1.79 -11.25 -8.47
CA ALA A 118 -1.30 -12.57 -8.09
C ALA A 118 0.21 -12.71 -8.33
N ASP A 119 0.71 -12.22 -9.46
CA ASP A 119 2.14 -12.25 -9.82
C ASP A 119 2.98 -11.38 -8.88
N ALA A 120 2.43 -10.28 -8.37
CA ALA A 120 3.08 -9.43 -7.37
C ALA A 120 3.11 -10.07 -5.97
N ILE A 121 2.11 -10.89 -5.61
CA ILE A 121 2.04 -11.58 -4.31
C ILE A 121 2.86 -12.88 -4.31
N ALA A 122 2.98 -13.57 -5.45
CA ALA A 122 3.61 -14.88 -5.55
C ALA A 122 5.16 -14.85 -5.61
N ARG A 123 5.77 -13.65 -5.58
CA ARG A 123 7.23 -13.44 -5.58
C ARG A 123 7.72 -13.11 -4.18
#